data_AF-A0A165DXQ2-F1
#
_entry.id   AF-A0A165DXQ2-F1
#
_cell.length_a   1.000
_cell.length_b   1.000
_cell.length_c   1.000
_cell.angle_alpha   90.00
_cell.angle_beta   90.00
_cell.angle_gamma   90.00
#
_symmetry.space_group_name_H-M   'P 1'
#
loop_
_entity.id
_entity.type
_entity.pdbx_description
1 polymer ?
#
loop_
_entity_poly.entity_id
_entity_poly.type
_entity_poly.pdbx_seq_one_letter_code
_entity_poly.pdbx_strand_id
1 'polypeptide(L)'
;MRLRKMSAVTVILGPPLPRRDRSEEEKALWYRVMLILFKPWRTRSELREGFPTWEAAWNSHIFTPDQRSFMRNTDVLHQCKDARDNHARERRKSRIVPSEDADHAPTLDGLEDSVLLDESL
;
A
#
# COMPACT_ATOMS: atom_id res chain seq x y z
N MET A 1 -10.00 38.13 -1.72
CA MET A 1 -9.75 36.69 -1.50
C MET A 1 -9.66 36.47 0.00
N ARG A 2 -10.64 35.82 0.65
CA ARG A 2 -10.64 35.62 2.11
C ARG A 2 -9.54 34.61 2.46
N LEU A 3 -8.45 35.08 3.06
CA LEU A 3 -7.41 34.22 3.60
C LEU A 3 -7.97 33.48 4.82
N ARG A 4 -7.92 32.14 4.82
CA ARG A 4 -8.33 31.37 6.00
C ARG A 4 -7.31 31.62 7.12
N LYS A 5 -7.78 32.13 8.26
CA LYS A 5 -6.97 32.48 9.44
C LYS A 5 -6.64 31.26 10.33
N MET A 6 -7.15 30.07 9.99
CA MET A 6 -7.00 28.84 10.78
C MET A 6 -6.53 27.68 9.90
N SER A 7 -5.63 26.85 10.44
CA SER A 7 -5.24 25.58 9.83
C SER A 7 -6.44 24.65 9.77
N ALA A 8 -6.78 24.16 8.57
CA ALA A 8 -7.83 23.18 8.37
C ALA A 8 -7.22 21.92 7.77
N VAL A 9 -7.60 20.75 8.29
CA VAL A 9 -7.22 19.46 7.71
C VAL A 9 -8.31 19.04 6.75
N THR A 10 -7.98 18.97 5.46
CA THR A 10 -8.92 18.50 4.44
C THR A 10 -9.10 16.99 4.58
N VAL A 11 -10.32 16.55 4.89
CA VAL A 11 -10.70 15.14 4.81
C VAL A 11 -11.18 14.86 3.40
N ILE A 12 -10.47 13.98 2.69
CA ILE A 12 -10.86 13.53 1.35
C ILE A 12 -11.81 12.35 1.54
N LEU A 13 -13.07 12.53 1.12
CA LEU A 13 -14.09 11.48 1.13
C LEU A 13 -14.13 10.81 -0.24
N GLY A 14 -14.14 9.49 -0.27
CA GLY A 14 -14.26 8.70 -1.51
C GLY A 14 -13.14 7.67 -1.67
N PRO A 15 -12.92 7.20 -2.92
CA PRO A 15 -11.82 6.29 -3.25
C PRO A 15 -10.46 6.85 -2.80
N PRO A 16 -9.48 5.98 -2.52
CA PRO A 16 -8.13 6.44 -2.19
C PRO A 16 -7.58 7.32 -3.31
N LEU A 17 -6.72 8.26 -2.92
CA LEU A 17 -6.00 9.08 -3.90
C LEU A 17 -5.26 8.16 -4.88
N PRO A 18 -5.27 8.47 -6.19
CA PRO A 18 -4.45 7.75 -7.16
C PRO A 18 -2.99 7.81 -6.73
N ARG A 19 -2.19 6.85 -7.20
CA ARG A 19 -0.76 6.77 -6.94
C ARG A 19 0.07 7.22 -8.12
N ARG A 20 1.23 7.80 -7.81
CA ARG A 20 2.17 8.28 -8.83
C ARG A 20 3.08 7.18 -9.37
N ASP A 21 3.24 6.07 -8.64
CA ASP A 21 4.24 5.02 -8.88
C ASP A 21 3.69 3.73 -9.52
N ARG A 22 2.38 3.62 -9.76
CA ARG A 22 1.75 2.38 -10.20
C ARG A 22 1.70 2.16 -11.71
N SER A 23 1.25 3.16 -12.47
CA SER A 23 1.18 3.13 -13.93
C SER A 23 1.15 4.55 -14.48
N GLU A 24 1.41 4.74 -15.78
CA GLU A 24 1.35 6.07 -16.40
C GLU A 24 -0.08 6.64 -16.41
N GLU A 25 -1.11 5.79 -16.54
CA GLU A 25 -2.50 6.22 -16.43
C GLU A 25 -2.84 6.70 -15.02
N GLU A 26 -2.41 5.95 -13.99
CA GLU A 26 -2.64 6.33 -12.60
C GLU A 26 -1.85 7.58 -12.20
N LYS A 27 -0.63 7.73 -12.72
CA LYS A 27 0.20 8.92 -12.59
C LYS A 27 -0.44 10.15 -13.26
N ALA A 28 -1.03 9.99 -14.43
CA ALA A 28 -1.79 11.07 -15.08
C ALA A 28 -3.02 11.48 -14.24
N LEU A 29 -3.72 10.50 -13.63
CA LEU A 29 -4.80 10.78 -12.68
C LEU A 29 -4.29 11.48 -11.42
N TRP A 30 -3.12 11.10 -10.91
CA TRP A 30 -2.45 11.75 -9.79
C TRP A 30 -2.21 13.23 -10.07
N TYR A 31 -1.61 13.57 -11.22
CA TYR A 31 -1.41 14.98 -11.61
C TYR A 31 -2.72 15.76 -11.65
N ARG A 32 -3.75 15.16 -12.27
CA ARG A 32 -5.08 15.76 -12.34
C ARG A 32 -5.67 16.03 -10.96
N VAL A 33 -5.60 15.07 -10.04
CA VAL A 33 -6.15 15.23 -8.69
C VAL A 33 -5.38 16.27 -7.88
N MET A 34 -4.04 16.30 -7.99
CA MET A 34 -3.24 17.34 -7.32
C MET A 34 -3.56 18.74 -7.82
N LEU A 35 -3.81 18.90 -9.13
CA LEU A 35 -4.29 20.17 -9.69
C LEU A 35 -5.67 20.53 -9.15
N ILE A 36 -6.61 19.58 -9.08
CA ILE A 36 -7.96 19.83 -8.53
C ILE A 36 -7.91 20.31 -7.08
N LEU A 37 -7.03 19.74 -6.26
CA LEU A 37 -6.93 20.05 -4.84
C LEU A 37 -6.21 21.37 -4.56
N PHE A 38 -5.18 21.70 -5.35
CA PHE A 38 -4.23 22.76 -4.98
C PHE A 38 -4.11 23.90 -5.98
N LYS A 39 -4.46 23.71 -7.26
CA LYS A 39 -4.56 24.83 -8.20
C LYS A 39 -5.86 25.57 -7.91
N PRO A 40 -5.88 26.91 -7.82
CA PRO A 40 -7.13 27.65 -7.82
C PRO A 40 -7.79 27.55 -9.21
N TRP A 41 -9.04 27.11 -9.27
CA TRP A 41 -9.81 27.05 -10.52
C TRP A 41 -11.28 27.42 -10.28
N ARG A 42 -11.89 28.08 -11.27
CA ARG A 42 -13.32 28.40 -11.32
C ARG A 42 -14.04 27.61 -12.39
N THR A 43 -13.33 27.30 -13.47
CA THR A 43 -13.85 26.50 -14.58
C THR A 43 -12.99 25.27 -14.81
N ARG A 44 -13.58 24.23 -15.39
CA ARG A 44 -12.86 22.98 -15.69
C ARG A 44 -11.70 23.20 -16.68
N SER A 45 -11.82 24.19 -17.56
CA SER A 45 -10.81 24.53 -18.56
C SER A 45 -9.52 25.09 -17.95
N GLU A 46 -9.62 25.82 -16.83
CA GLU A 46 -8.46 26.37 -16.11
C GLU A 46 -7.57 25.28 -15.49
N LEU A 47 -8.11 24.09 -15.20
CA LEU A 47 -7.31 23.00 -14.64
C LEU A 47 -6.21 22.54 -15.60
N ARG A 48 -6.54 22.38 -16.89
CA ARG A 48 -5.59 21.90 -17.90
C ARG A 48 -5.05 23.02 -18.78
N GLU A 49 -5.69 24.19 -18.83
CA GLU A 49 -5.17 25.41 -19.47
C GLU A 49 -4.65 25.20 -20.91
N GLY A 50 -5.26 24.26 -21.64
CA GLY A 50 -4.86 23.91 -23.00
C GLY A 50 -3.61 23.01 -23.12
N PHE A 51 -2.94 22.65 -22.02
CA PHE A 51 -1.81 21.74 -22.05
C PHE A 51 -2.20 20.36 -22.63
N PRO A 52 -1.30 19.71 -23.38
CA PRO A 52 -1.58 18.43 -24.04
C PRO A 52 -1.71 17.28 -23.04
N THR A 53 -0.98 17.33 -21.92
CA THR A 53 -0.98 16.31 -20.87
C THR A 53 -1.22 16.92 -19.50
N TRP A 54 -1.72 16.10 -18.56
CA TRP A 54 -1.87 16.51 -17.16
C TRP A 54 -0.53 16.78 -16.47
N GLU A 55 0.52 16.06 -16.89
CA GLU A 55 1.89 16.29 -16.42
C GLU A 55 2.40 17.68 -16.82
N ALA A 56 2.18 18.09 -18.08
CA ALA A 56 2.57 19.43 -18.55
C ALA A 56 1.83 20.53 -17.76
N ALA A 57 0.54 20.35 -17.51
CA ALA A 57 -0.25 21.28 -16.69
C ALA A 57 0.19 21.31 -15.21
N TRP A 58 0.64 20.17 -14.69
CA TRP A 58 1.16 20.07 -13.32
C TRP A 58 2.53 20.75 -13.20
N ASN A 59 3.42 20.53 -14.17
CA ASN A 59 4.75 21.13 -14.22
C ASN A 59 4.71 22.67 -14.39
N SER A 60 3.67 23.21 -15.04
CA SER A 60 3.51 24.66 -15.18
C SER A 60 2.96 25.34 -13.92
N HIS A 61 2.41 24.58 -12.97
CA HIS A 61 1.84 25.13 -11.74
C HIS A 61 2.85 25.14 -10.58
N ILE A 62 2.95 26.27 -9.89
CA ILE A 62 3.84 26.44 -8.74
C ILE A 62 3.11 26.06 -7.46
N PHE A 63 3.41 24.89 -6.92
CA PHE A 63 2.93 24.45 -5.62
C PHE A 63 3.79 25.01 -4.47
N THR A 64 3.11 25.41 -3.39
CA THR A 64 3.74 25.85 -2.13
C THR A 64 4.47 24.69 -1.43
N PRO A 65 5.43 24.98 -0.53
CA PRO A 65 6.14 23.94 0.23
C PRO A 65 5.21 23.01 1.02
N ASP A 66 4.13 23.54 1.60
CA ASP A 66 3.16 22.77 2.37
C ASP A 66 2.38 21.80 1.48
N GLN A 67 1.97 22.25 0.30
CA GLN A 67 1.30 21.40 -0.69
C GLN A 67 2.23 20.29 -1.20
N ARG A 68 3.51 20.59 -1.44
CA ARG A 68 4.50 19.57 -1.81
C ARG A 68 4.73 18.57 -0.68
N SER A 69 4.72 19.05 0.56
CA SER A 69 4.82 18.19 1.75
C SER A 69 3.62 17.26 1.86
N PHE A 70 2.41 17.76 1.61
CA PHE A 70 1.21 16.93 1.53
C PHE A 70 1.33 15.84 0.45
N MET A 71 1.76 16.21 -0.75
CA MET A 71 1.96 15.26 -1.87
C MET A 71 2.94 14.15 -1.48
N ARG A 72 4.10 14.53 -0.93
CA ARG A 72 5.11 13.57 -0.46
C ARG A 72 4.56 12.65 0.64
N ASN A 73 3.85 13.22 1.62
CA ASN A 73 3.28 12.43 2.71
C ASN A 73 2.23 11.44 2.19
N THR A 74 1.47 11.83 1.17
CA THR A 74 0.53 10.92 0.48
C THR A 74 1.26 9.73 -0.15
N ASP A 75 2.39 9.96 -0.82
CA ASP A 75 3.22 8.88 -1.38
C ASP A 75 3.74 7.94 -0.27
N VAL A 76 4.21 8.50 0.86
CA VAL A 76 4.69 7.72 2.02
C VAL A 76 3.56 6.89 2.65
N LEU A 77 2.37 7.46 2.82
CA LEU A 77 1.20 6.75 3.35
C LEU A 77 0.85 5.52 2.49
N HIS A 78 0.93 5.64 1.17
CA HIS A 78 0.73 4.51 0.26
C HIS A 78 1.80 3.44 0.43
N GLN A 79 3.09 3.82 0.51
CA GLN A 79 4.19 2.89 0.72
C GLN A 79 4.06 2.13 2.05
N CYS A 80 3.72 2.83 3.14
CA CYS A 80 3.51 2.20 4.44
C CYS A 80 2.31 1.23 4.42
N LYS A 81 1.22 1.62 3.75
CA LYS A 81 0.05 0.76 3.57
C LYS A 81 0.41 -0.52 2.82
N ASP A 82 1.15 -0.41 1.73
CA ASP A 82 1.62 -1.55 0.96
C ASP A 82 2.53 -2.47 1.78
N ALA A 83 3.48 -1.90 2.53
CA ALA A 83 4.39 -2.66 3.38
C ALA A 83 3.62 -3.46 4.44
N ARG A 84 2.64 -2.83 5.10
CA ARG A 84 1.76 -3.50 6.07
C ARG A 84 0.95 -4.61 5.42
N ASP A 85 0.31 -4.33 4.30
CA ASP A 85 -0.55 -5.29 3.61
C ASP A 85 0.29 -6.47 3.08
N ASN A 86 1.53 -6.21 2.62
CA ASN A 86 2.48 -7.26 2.24
C ASN A 86 2.88 -8.14 3.42
N HIS A 87 3.27 -7.53 4.54
CA HIS A 87 3.60 -8.27 5.77
C HIS A 87 2.42 -9.14 6.23
N ALA A 88 1.19 -8.62 6.18
CA ALA A 88 -0.01 -9.38 6.53
C ALA A 88 -0.26 -10.57 5.58
N ARG A 89 0.02 -10.42 4.27
CA ARG A 89 -0.07 -11.50 3.29
C ARG A 89 0.94 -12.61 3.57
N GLU A 90 2.20 -12.26 3.83
CA GLU A 90 3.26 -13.25 4.12
C GLU A 90 3.01 -14.00 5.44
N ARG A 91 2.52 -13.32 6.47
CA ARG A 91 2.08 -13.96 7.73
C ARG A 91 0.91 -14.93 7.53
N ARG A 92 0.02 -14.66 6.57
CA ARG A 92 -1.08 -15.59 6.24
C ARG A 92 -0.58 -16.82 5.49
N LYS A 93 0.33 -16.65 4.53
CA LYS A 93 0.93 -17.76 3.78
C LYS A 93 1.70 -18.71 4.69
N SER A 94 2.56 -18.18 5.56
CA SER A 94 3.34 -18.99 6.53
C SER A 94 2.49 -19.77 7.54
N ARG A 95 1.26 -19.33 7.82
CA ARG A 95 0.32 -20.06 8.68
C ARG A 95 -0.41 -21.20 7.95
N ILE A 96 -0.47 -21.16 6.62
CA ILE A 96 -1.19 -22.15 5.80
C ILE A 96 -0.26 -23.29 5.35
N VAL A 97 1.07 -23.14 5.48
CA VAL A 97 2.01 -24.26 5.30
C VAL A 97 1.75 -25.28 6.41
N PRO A 98 1.31 -26.52 6.10
CA PRO A 98 1.18 -27.58 7.09
C PRO A 98 2.56 -27.86 7.68
N SER A 99 2.64 -28.02 9.00
CA SER A 99 3.84 -28.54 9.65
C SER A 99 4.14 -29.93 9.08
N GLU A 100 5.28 -30.10 8.40
CA GLU A 100 5.78 -31.42 7.94
C GLU A 100 6.21 -32.33 9.11
N ASP A 101 5.99 -31.92 10.37
CA ASP A 101 6.40 -32.65 11.58
C ASP A 101 5.24 -33.37 12.31
N ALA A 102 4.07 -33.53 11.67
CA ALA A 102 2.89 -34.13 12.33
C ALA A 102 2.73 -35.65 12.14
N ASP A 103 3.67 -36.34 11.49
CA ASP A 103 3.51 -37.75 11.07
C ASP A 103 4.45 -38.75 11.77
N HIS A 104 5.04 -38.43 12.92
CA HIS A 104 5.69 -39.45 13.77
C HIS A 104 4.81 -39.83 14.96
N ALA A 105 3.69 -40.50 14.66
CA ALA A 105 3.06 -41.37 15.64
C ALA A 105 3.98 -42.59 15.82
N PRO A 106 4.37 -42.98 17.06
CA PRO A 106 5.10 -44.23 17.25
C PRO A 106 4.15 -45.37 16.88
N THR A 107 4.46 -46.08 15.80
CA THR A 107 3.78 -47.32 15.45
C THR A 107 4.04 -48.35 16.55
N LEU A 108 2.96 -48.93 17.09
CA LEU A 108 2.94 -50.11 17.96
C LEU A 108 3.32 -51.35 17.13
N ASP A 109 4.54 -51.38 16.59
CA ASP A 109 5.07 -52.54 15.84
C ASP A 109 6.58 -52.71 16.10
N GLY A 110 6.96 -52.64 17.37
CA GLY A 110 8.36 -52.76 17.80
C GLY A 110 8.53 -53.40 19.17
N LEU A 111 7.53 -54.13 19.67
CA LEU A 111 7.58 -54.79 20.97
C LEU A 111 7.60 -56.33 20.89
N GLU A 112 7.81 -56.91 19.71
CA GLU A 112 7.78 -58.38 19.57
C GLU A 112 9.16 -59.05 19.45
N ASP A 113 10.24 -58.33 19.19
CA ASP A 113 11.57 -58.95 18.98
C ASP A 113 12.55 -58.85 20.17
N SER A 114 12.10 -58.39 21.36
CA SER A 114 12.96 -58.34 22.56
C SER A 114 12.64 -59.36 23.65
N VAL A 115 11.66 -60.24 23.43
CA VAL A 115 11.36 -61.35 24.36
C VAL A 115 11.78 -62.65 23.70
N LEU A 116 13.09 -62.93 23.60
CA LEU A 116 13.62 -64.31 23.54
C LEU A 116 15.17 -64.41 23.62
N LEU A 117 15.86 -63.49 24.32
CA LEU A 117 17.27 -63.72 24.70
C LEU A 117 17.56 -63.15 26.11
N ASP A 118 16.79 -63.58 27.10
CA ASP A 118 17.28 -63.65 28.49
C ASP A 118 16.46 -64.66 29.30
N GLU A 119 16.78 -65.95 29.13
CA GLU A 119 16.80 -66.91 30.23
C GLU A 119 17.87 -67.96 29.88
N SER A 120 19.11 -67.67 30.27
CA SER A 120 20.16 -68.67 30.39
C SER A 120 20.00 -69.41 31.72
N LEU A 121 19.73 -70.73 31.69
CA LEU A 121 20.48 -71.75 32.42
C LEU A 121 20.09 -73.17 31.98
#